data_AF-A0AA41WDW1-F1
#
_entry.id   AF-A0AA41WDW1-F1
#
_cell.length_a   1.000
_cell.length_b   1.000
_cell.length_c   1.000
_cell.angle_alpha   90.00
_cell.angle_beta   90.00
_cell.angle_gamma   90.00
#
_symmetry.space_group_name_H-M   'P 1'
#
loop_
_entity.id
_entity.type
_entity.pdbx_description
1 polymer ?
#
loop_
_entity_poly.entity_id
_entity_poly.type
_entity_poly.pdbx_seq_one_letter_code
_entity_poly.pdbx_strand_id
1 'polypeptide(L)'
;MVRKVSAETGQPATQRRERRVHAAVAMHADRVRCRATLFDRVERVPRLVASAVAPPDPSSSAAELAGARAALAALAEEAGRAFQEGAKLLIPRQALGDGADIYVLTGLPKPPLPVALISIGPDQTLSRLLASALRSTPIRLAQLRVSEQAGTSRPSAVAVEQWLRQVRPGVIVLAHDSGTPDEWATVFDGIRGLADDAEAPVLGLVVGPEAHQEQAAEAIGDQLELVGVDPSAHETASVTLALTTELRDRYKDAVRQSLAAHQLGSIPFVDLVEALELSMAFTHRRTGQSALLVHIDQGMLLMWTHDGQAATAFYAERDLGPGAAELSRIAPERIARWLPTQYPLESLTEWLLNRSLRPLAALETREDALIASAVLREALADGLGDLGLQPPADVQLVIASSWFAELPPALVALLLLDSVQPLPSRGLVTLALDDVDLFAAAGALATLHPGYAGAVMEQDALIPLAHCIVVSGEGAEGALAVRGELRVDGVGQRFSVPYGSLHVLRLPETGSIELSLELEPGFRVGAGEPGRRVELSGESGLSWAKLGLLIDARGRLLRLPDATELRLARIASWLADLGWQVR
;
A
#
# COMPACT_ATOMS: atom_id res chain seq x y z
N MET A 1 9.98 -38.25 -27.06
CA MET A 1 11.15 -38.88 -27.70
C MET A 1 12.33 -37.94 -27.51
N VAL A 2 13.26 -38.34 -26.65
CA VAL A 2 14.38 -37.55 -26.13
C VAL A 2 15.45 -37.39 -27.20
N ARG A 3 15.96 -36.17 -27.43
CA ARG A 3 17.24 -35.95 -28.12
C ARG A 3 18.21 -35.24 -27.19
N LYS A 4 19.21 -36.01 -26.76
CA LYS A 4 20.46 -35.55 -26.14
C LYS A 4 21.28 -34.76 -27.17
N VAL A 5 21.93 -33.69 -26.71
CA VAL A 5 23.20 -33.22 -27.27
C VAL A 5 24.17 -32.99 -26.10
N SER A 6 25.22 -33.79 -26.10
CA SER A 6 26.47 -33.75 -25.32
C SER A 6 27.24 -32.44 -25.57
N ALA A 7 27.65 -31.71 -24.53
CA ALA A 7 28.87 -31.84 -23.72
C ALA A 7 30.14 -31.18 -24.32
N GLU A 8 30.64 -30.20 -23.55
CA GLU A 8 32.05 -29.78 -23.38
C GLU A 8 32.74 -28.90 -24.44
N THR A 9 32.85 -27.60 -24.10
CA THR A 9 34.14 -26.89 -24.09
C THR A 9 34.25 -26.14 -22.76
N GLY A 10 35.06 -26.69 -21.85
CA GLY A 10 35.27 -26.14 -20.51
C GLY A 10 36.19 -24.92 -20.53
N GLN A 11 35.64 -23.76 -20.20
CA GLN A 11 36.40 -22.70 -19.54
C GLN A 11 36.29 -22.92 -18.02
N PRO A 12 37.38 -22.77 -17.25
CA PRO A 12 37.31 -22.95 -15.81
C PRO A 12 36.39 -21.87 -15.24
N ALA A 13 35.25 -22.31 -14.68
CA ALA A 13 34.43 -21.51 -13.81
C ALA A 13 35.33 -21.01 -12.68
N THR A 14 35.75 -19.75 -12.76
CA THR A 14 36.14 -18.99 -11.58
C THR A 14 34.98 -19.13 -10.61
N GLN A 15 35.17 -19.97 -9.59
CA GLN A 15 34.35 -19.99 -8.39
C GLN A 15 34.34 -18.57 -7.85
N ARG A 16 33.35 -17.76 -8.26
CA ARG A 16 32.86 -16.68 -7.41
C ARG A 16 32.37 -17.40 -6.16
N ARG A 17 33.23 -17.53 -5.16
CA ARG A 17 32.78 -17.72 -3.78
C ARG A 17 31.76 -16.63 -3.57
N GLU A 18 30.47 -16.97 -3.52
CA GLU A 18 29.45 -16.05 -3.04
C GLU A 18 29.98 -15.49 -1.73
N ARG A 19 30.32 -14.20 -1.71
CA ARG A 19 30.75 -13.55 -0.49
C ARG A 19 29.60 -13.72 0.48
N ARG A 20 29.83 -14.48 1.55
CA ARG A 20 28.84 -14.72 2.58
C ARG A 20 28.45 -13.36 3.16
N VAL A 21 27.22 -12.93 2.89
CA VAL A 21 26.68 -11.70 3.46
C VAL A 21 26.45 -11.93 4.95
N HIS A 22 27.10 -11.11 5.77
CA HIS A 22 26.94 -11.08 7.21
C HIS A 22 25.96 -10.00 7.62
N ALA A 23 26.16 -8.77 7.13
CA ALA A 23 25.31 -7.64 7.49
C ALA A 23 24.81 -6.88 6.27
N ALA A 24 23.59 -6.36 6.38
CA ALA A 24 22.97 -5.50 5.39
C ALA A 24 22.33 -4.29 6.08
N VAL A 25 22.39 -3.14 5.41
CA VAL A 25 21.69 -1.92 5.82
C VAL A 25 20.70 -1.55 4.73
N ALA A 26 19.41 -1.46 5.09
CA ALA A 26 18.38 -0.89 4.24
C ALA A 26 18.07 0.52 4.72
N MET A 27 17.98 1.47 3.79
CA MET A 27 17.62 2.85 4.04
C MET A 27 16.31 3.17 3.33
N HIS A 28 15.41 3.89 3.98
CA HIS A 28 14.15 4.38 3.42
C HIS A 28 14.17 5.89 3.46
N ALA A 29 13.93 6.49 2.29
CA ALA A 29 13.92 7.94 2.11
C ALA A 29 12.50 8.38 1.71
N ASP A 30 11.78 8.95 2.68
CA ASP A 30 10.35 9.22 2.57
C ASP A 30 10.01 10.62 3.14
N ARG A 31 8.88 11.19 2.70
CA ARG A 31 8.48 12.59 2.97
C ARG A 31 7.96 12.86 4.37
N VAL A 32 7.73 11.82 5.17
CA VAL A 32 7.25 11.93 6.56
C VAL A 32 8.28 11.36 7.53
N ARG A 33 8.87 10.21 7.19
CA ARG A 33 9.75 9.45 8.09
C ARG A 33 10.82 8.72 7.30
N CYS A 34 12.08 9.10 7.46
CA CYS A 34 13.21 8.36 6.89
C CYS A 34 13.70 7.32 7.90
N ARG A 35 14.16 6.16 7.42
CA ARG A 35 14.60 5.04 8.26
C ARG A 35 15.93 4.46 7.78
N ALA A 36 16.71 3.94 8.72
CA ALA A 36 17.79 3.02 8.42
C ALA A 36 17.67 1.79 9.32
N THR A 37 17.80 0.60 8.73
CA THR A 37 17.61 -0.68 9.43
C THR A 37 18.81 -1.58 9.19
N LEU A 38 19.40 -2.07 10.28
CA LEU A 38 20.49 -3.02 10.30
C LEU A 38 19.96 -4.45 10.42
N PHE A 39 20.39 -5.28 9.49
CA PHE A 39 20.28 -6.73 9.58
C PHE A 39 21.67 -7.33 9.77
N ASP A 40 21.81 -8.27 10.70
CA ASP A 40 23.04 -9.06 10.88
C ASP A 40 22.66 -10.51 11.23
N ARG A 41 23.64 -11.42 11.24
CA ARG A 41 23.41 -12.82 11.57
C ARG A 41 23.40 -13.04 13.07
N VAL A 42 22.22 -13.37 13.61
CA VAL A 42 22.04 -13.91 14.96
C VAL A 42 21.87 -15.41 14.85
N GLU A 43 22.70 -16.19 15.55
CA GLU A 43 22.72 -17.67 15.44
C GLU A 43 22.81 -18.19 14.00
N ARG A 44 23.56 -17.47 13.15
CA ARG A 44 23.76 -17.72 11.71
C ARG A 44 22.56 -17.40 10.82
N VAL A 45 21.42 -16.96 11.34
CA VAL A 45 20.25 -16.54 10.57
C VAL A 45 20.23 -15.01 10.47
N PRO A 46 20.02 -14.42 9.29
CA PRO A 46 19.77 -12.99 9.16
C PRO A 46 18.58 -12.57 10.04
N ARG A 47 18.80 -11.59 10.92
CA ARG A 47 17.76 -11.04 11.80
C ARG A 47 17.83 -9.51 11.80
N LEU A 48 16.71 -8.86 12.10
CA LEU A 48 16.70 -7.45 12.50
C LEU A 48 17.54 -7.28 13.77
N VAL A 49 18.48 -6.33 13.75
CA VAL A 49 19.34 -6.01 14.91
C VAL A 49 19.03 -4.64 15.48
N ALA A 50 18.87 -3.63 14.61
CA ALA A 50 18.57 -2.26 15.03
C ALA A 50 17.83 -1.53 13.91
N SER A 51 17.00 -0.56 14.28
CA SER A 51 16.36 0.37 13.36
C SER A 51 16.35 1.75 13.97
N ALA A 52 16.64 2.76 13.17
CA ALA A 52 16.60 4.15 13.59
C ALA A 52 15.83 5.00 12.57
N VAL A 53 15.21 6.05 13.06
CA VAL A 53 14.33 6.94 12.31
C VAL A 53 14.82 8.37 12.42
N ALA A 54 14.71 9.13 11.34
CA ALA A 54 14.90 10.57 11.33
C ALA A 54 13.83 11.24 10.45
N PRO A 55 13.41 12.47 10.76
CA PRO A 55 12.57 13.24 9.86
C PRO A 55 13.36 13.62 8.59
N PRO A 56 12.68 13.84 7.45
CA PRO A 56 13.30 14.51 6.31
C PRO A 56 13.77 15.92 6.72
N ASP A 57 14.82 16.43 6.07
CA ASP A 57 15.37 17.76 6.36
C ASP A 57 14.81 18.81 5.38
N PRO A 58 13.81 19.61 5.77
CA PRO A 58 13.18 20.58 4.87
C PRO A 58 14.12 21.72 4.44
N SER A 59 15.27 21.88 5.09
CA SER A 59 16.28 22.88 4.69
C SER A 59 17.16 22.42 3.52
N SER A 60 17.15 21.12 3.23
CA SER A 60 17.91 20.49 2.13
C SER A 60 17.11 20.48 0.83
N SER A 61 17.79 20.69 -0.30
CA SER A 61 17.21 20.50 -1.65
C SER A 61 16.86 19.04 -1.96
N ALA A 62 17.32 18.10 -1.15
CA ALA A 62 16.92 16.70 -1.16
C ALA A 62 16.63 16.26 0.29
N ALA A 63 15.48 16.73 0.80
CA ALA A 63 15.07 16.57 2.18
C ALA A 63 15.04 15.11 2.64
N GLU A 64 14.48 14.22 1.80
CA GLU A 64 14.33 12.80 2.07
C GLU A 64 15.68 12.08 2.09
N LEU A 65 16.60 12.42 1.17
CA LEU A 65 17.96 11.85 1.16
C LEU A 65 18.80 12.33 2.35
N ALA A 66 18.62 13.58 2.76
CA ALA A 66 19.24 14.11 3.97
C ALA A 66 18.69 13.41 5.23
N GLY A 67 17.38 13.21 5.31
CA GLY A 67 16.73 12.43 6.35
C GLY A 67 17.23 10.99 6.42
N ALA A 68 17.38 10.31 5.28
CA ALA A 68 17.92 8.94 5.25
C ALA A 68 19.36 8.86 5.77
N ARG A 69 20.20 9.86 5.48
CA ARG A 69 21.55 9.98 6.07
C ARG A 69 21.51 10.23 7.58
N ALA A 70 20.59 11.08 8.04
CA ALA A 70 20.40 11.30 9.47
C ALA A 70 19.93 10.02 10.18
N ALA A 71 19.05 9.23 9.56
CA ALA A 71 18.63 7.93 10.06
C ALA A 71 19.81 6.94 10.11
N LEU A 72 20.70 6.93 9.12
CA LEU A 72 21.92 6.12 9.13
C LEU A 72 22.88 6.53 10.27
N ALA A 73 22.99 7.84 10.55
CA ALA A 73 23.79 8.33 11.66
C ALA A 73 23.19 7.92 13.01
N ALA A 74 21.86 8.06 13.18
CA ALA A 74 21.15 7.58 14.37
C ALA A 74 21.28 6.05 14.54
N LEU A 75 21.23 5.29 13.45
CA LEU A 75 21.47 3.84 13.47
C LEU A 75 22.88 3.51 13.96
N ALA A 76 23.89 4.32 13.61
CA ALA A 76 25.26 4.13 14.06
C ALA A 76 25.39 4.29 15.58
N GLU A 77 24.67 5.25 16.16
CA GLU A 77 24.60 5.47 17.61
C GLU A 77 23.88 4.30 18.30
N GLU A 78 22.69 3.93 17.82
CA GLU A 78 21.87 2.86 18.39
C GLU A 78 22.57 1.49 18.34
N ALA A 79 23.22 1.18 17.21
CA ALA A 79 23.94 -0.09 17.04
C ALA A 79 25.36 -0.09 17.63
N GLY A 80 25.88 1.06 18.08
CA GLY A 80 27.28 1.21 18.49
C GLY A 80 28.27 0.82 17.40
N ARG A 81 27.95 1.11 16.12
CA ARG A 81 28.65 0.60 14.93
C ARG A 81 28.82 1.71 13.90
N ALA A 82 30.03 1.94 13.43
CA ALA A 82 30.25 2.94 12.38
C ALA A 82 29.77 2.39 11.02
N PHE A 83 28.96 3.16 10.29
CA PHE A 83 28.54 2.81 8.92
C PHE A 83 29.17 3.69 7.84
N GLN A 84 29.78 4.80 8.23
CA GLN A 84 30.40 5.76 7.31
C GLN A 84 31.62 6.43 7.96
N GLU A 85 32.59 6.80 7.13
CA GLU A 85 33.71 7.66 7.49
C GLU A 85 33.65 8.92 6.62
N GLY A 86 33.26 10.04 7.23
CA GLY A 86 32.86 11.24 6.48
C GLY A 86 31.67 10.92 5.56
N ALA A 87 31.83 11.14 4.25
CA ALA A 87 30.81 10.84 3.24
C ALA A 87 30.92 9.43 2.63
N LYS A 88 31.92 8.63 3.02
CA LYS A 88 32.15 7.30 2.44
C LYS A 88 31.51 6.22 3.31
N LEU A 89 30.70 5.37 2.69
CA LEU A 89 30.18 4.18 3.36
C LEU A 89 31.30 3.17 3.61
N LEU A 90 31.23 2.52 4.77
CA LEU A 90 32.14 1.43 5.13
C LEU A 90 31.61 0.12 4.53
N ILE A 91 32.16 -0.27 3.38
CA ILE A 91 31.81 -1.49 2.66
C ILE A 91 33.08 -2.19 2.14
N PRO A 92 33.26 -3.52 2.31
CA PRO A 92 32.40 -4.44 3.04
C PRO A 92 32.49 -4.25 4.57
N ARG A 93 31.72 -5.05 5.31
CA ARG A 93 31.81 -5.15 6.76
C ARG A 93 33.24 -5.50 7.20
N GLN A 94 33.75 -4.78 8.19
CA GLN A 94 35.08 -4.95 8.75
C GLN A 94 35.11 -6.02 9.86
N ALA A 95 36.33 -6.42 10.27
CA ALA A 95 36.53 -7.48 11.26
C ALA A 95 35.93 -7.14 12.64
N LEU A 96 35.98 -5.86 13.05
CA LEU A 96 35.43 -5.37 14.32
C LEU A 96 33.91 -5.16 14.29
N GLY A 97 33.28 -5.36 13.13
CA GLY A 97 31.84 -5.20 12.96
C GLY A 97 31.47 -3.97 12.14
N ASP A 98 32.27 -2.90 12.11
CA ASP A 98 31.95 -1.68 11.35
C ASP A 98 31.60 -1.91 9.88
N GLY A 99 30.75 -1.05 9.32
CA GLY A 99 30.27 -1.11 7.95
C GLY A 99 29.16 -2.13 7.72
N ALA A 100 28.85 -2.45 6.47
CA ALA A 100 27.97 -3.55 6.09
C ALA A 100 28.40 -4.14 4.74
N ASP A 101 27.96 -5.36 4.44
CA ASP A 101 28.27 -6.00 3.15
C ASP A 101 27.34 -5.51 2.03
N ILE A 102 26.13 -5.12 2.40
CA ILE A 102 25.10 -4.58 1.52
C ILE A 102 24.56 -3.28 2.10
N TYR A 103 24.44 -2.27 1.25
CA TYR A 103 23.61 -1.09 1.48
C TYR A 103 22.58 -1.03 0.35
N VAL A 104 21.34 -0.72 0.67
CA VAL A 104 20.27 -0.52 -0.32
C VAL A 104 19.37 0.64 0.11
N LEU A 105 18.89 1.42 -0.86
CA LEU A 105 17.93 2.49 -0.64
C LEU A 105 16.59 2.13 -1.29
N THR A 106 15.49 2.39 -0.59
CA THR A 106 14.13 2.34 -1.12
C THR A 106 13.29 3.52 -0.58
N GLY A 107 11.99 3.54 -0.86
CA GLY A 107 11.07 4.63 -0.54
C GLY A 107 10.80 5.56 -1.72
N LEU A 108 10.35 6.78 -1.42
CA LEU A 108 10.06 7.85 -2.39
C LEU A 108 10.96 9.09 -2.17
N PRO A 109 12.27 9.00 -2.47
CA PRO A 109 13.23 10.10 -2.24
C PRO A 109 13.02 11.33 -3.14
N LYS A 110 12.11 11.23 -4.12
CA LYS A 110 11.63 12.32 -4.96
C LYS A 110 10.10 12.31 -4.94
N PRO A 111 9.44 13.48 -5.06
CA PRO A 111 8.00 13.54 -5.25
C PRO A 111 7.56 12.65 -6.43
N PRO A 112 6.41 11.96 -6.34
CA PRO A 112 5.85 11.19 -7.44
C PRO A 112 5.70 12.03 -8.71
N LEU A 113 5.99 11.44 -9.88
CA LEU A 113 5.96 12.12 -11.18
C LEU A 113 4.54 12.60 -11.50
N PRO A 114 4.30 13.91 -11.73
CA PRO A 114 2.99 14.40 -12.12
C PRO A 114 2.62 13.94 -13.55
N VAL A 115 1.51 13.23 -13.68
CA VAL A 115 0.99 12.70 -14.96
C VAL A 115 -0.43 13.21 -15.18
N ALA A 116 -0.69 13.79 -16.35
CA ALA A 116 -2.02 14.16 -16.79
C ALA A 116 -2.56 13.12 -17.78
N LEU A 117 -3.66 12.45 -17.44
CA LEU A 117 -4.39 11.59 -18.38
C LEU A 117 -5.62 12.33 -18.91
N ILE A 118 -5.63 12.60 -20.22
CA ILE A 118 -6.73 13.24 -20.91
C ILE A 118 -7.48 12.19 -21.72
N SER A 119 -8.71 11.87 -21.31
CA SER A 119 -9.61 10.99 -22.07
C SER A 119 -10.38 11.81 -23.10
N ILE A 120 -10.28 11.45 -24.37
CA ILE A 120 -10.88 12.19 -25.49
C ILE A 120 -12.01 11.35 -26.07
N GLY A 121 -13.25 11.78 -25.81
CA GLY A 121 -14.46 11.07 -26.21
C GLY A 121 -15.24 10.42 -25.05
N PRO A 122 -16.37 9.74 -25.37
CA PRO A 122 -17.33 9.32 -24.36
C PRO A 122 -17.13 7.93 -23.73
N ASP A 123 -16.37 7.02 -24.36
CA ASP A 123 -16.34 5.58 -24.02
C ASP A 123 -15.70 5.29 -22.64
N GLN A 124 -14.63 6.02 -22.27
CA GLN A 124 -13.84 5.86 -21.03
C GLN A 124 -13.24 4.47 -20.79
N THR A 125 -13.37 3.52 -21.72
CA THR A 125 -12.86 2.16 -21.55
C THR A 125 -11.33 2.15 -21.55
N LEU A 126 -10.70 2.84 -22.49
CA LEU A 126 -9.24 2.90 -22.59
C LEU A 126 -8.65 3.75 -21.47
N SER A 127 -9.22 4.92 -21.17
CA SER A 127 -8.71 5.77 -20.08
C SER A 127 -8.79 5.11 -18.70
N ARG A 128 -9.84 4.34 -18.39
CA ARG A 128 -9.90 3.60 -17.11
C ARG A 128 -8.80 2.54 -17.00
N LEU A 129 -8.57 1.80 -18.08
CA LEU A 129 -7.50 0.82 -18.16
C LEU A 129 -6.13 1.49 -17.99
N LEU A 130 -5.87 2.59 -18.69
CA LEU A 130 -4.64 3.36 -18.57
C LEU A 130 -4.49 3.95 -17.17
N ALA A 131 -5.56 4.48 -16.56
CA ALA A 131 -5.51 4.97 -15.19
C ALA A 131 -5.10 3.87 -14.20
N SER A 132 -5.65 2.67 -14.34
CA SER A 132 -5.26 1.50 -13.53
C SER A 132 -3.80 1.13 -13.73
N ALA A 133 -3.33 1.05 -14.98
CA ALA A 133 -1.94 0.80 -15.33
C ALA A 133 -1.00 1.85 -14.70
N LEU A 134 -1.28 3.12 -14.93
CA LEU A 134 -0.51 4.26 -14.42
C LEU A 134 -0.41 4.24 -12.89
N ARG A 135 -1.48 3.88 -12.18
CA ARG A 135 -1.48 3.73 -10.71
C ARG A 135 -0.59 2.60 -10.20
N SER A 136 -0.07 1.71 -11.04
CA SER A 136 0.95 0.74 -10.61
C SER A 136 2.37 1.35 -10.53
N THR A 137 2.51 2.67 -10.68
CA THR A 137 3.81 3.37 -10.69
C THR A 137 3.82 4.53 -9.70
N PRO A 138 5.00 5.01 -9.26
CA PRO A 138 5.12 6.13 -8.31
C PRO A 138 4.83 7.49 -8.97
N ILE A 139 3.58 7.70 -9.37
CA ILE A 139 3.10 8.92 -10.03
C ILE A 139 2.05 9.64 -9.18
N ARG A 140 1.80 10.91 -9.52
CA ARG A 140 0.59 11.63 -9.14
C ARG A 140 -0.28 11.80 -10.37
N LEU A 141 -1.44 11.15 -10.38
CA LEU A 141 -2.32 11.12 -11.55
C LEU A 141 -3.43 12.18 -11.46
N ALA A 142 -3.47 13.09 -12.42
CA ALA A 142 -4.59 13.98 -12.64
C ALA A 142 -5.33 13.55 -13.92
N GLN A 143 -6.67 13.61 -13.90
CA GLN A 143 -7.49 13.16 -15.03
C GLN A 143 -8.39 14.30 -15.50
N LEU A 144 -8.51 14.44 -16.82
CA LEU A 144 -9.45 15.35 -17.47
C LEU A 144 -10.19 14.61 -18.58
N ARG A 145 -11.50 14.79 -18.64
CA ARG A 145 -12.30 14.28 -19.75
C ARG A 145 -12.69 15.41 -20.68
N VAL A 146 -12.36 15.24 -21.96
CA VAL A 146 -12.78 16.14 -23.03
C VAL A 146 -13.75 15.38 -23.91
N SER A 147 -15.04 15.61 -23.64
CA SER A 147 -16.12 15.01 -24.39
C SER A 147 -17.38 15.88 -24.32
N GLU A 148 -18.16 15.93 -25.39
CA GLU A 148 -19.55 16.41 -25.30
C GLU A 148 -20.43 15.33 -24.65
N GLN A 149 -21.03 15.64 -23.49
CA GLN A 149 -22.03 14.77 -22.86
C GLN A 149 -23.38 15.48 -22.74
N ALA A 150 -24.46 14.70 -22.72
CA ALA A 150 -25.79 15.21 -22.39
C ALA A 150 -25.78 15.90 -21.01
N GLY A 151 -25.94 17.22 -20.99
CA GLY A 151 -26.05 18.02 -19.77
C GLY A 151 -24.75 18.66 -19.25
N THR A 152 -23.60 18.42 -19.88
CA THR A 152 -22.34 19.10 -19.54
C THR A 152 -21.63 19.59 -20.81
N SER A 153 -21.31 20.89 -20.85
CA SER A 153 -20.53 21.47 -21.95
C SER A 153 -19.11 20.89 -21.96
N ARG A 154 -18.59 20.58 -23.15
CA ARG A 154 -17.19 20.20 -23.36
C ARG A 154 -16.27 21.30 -22.78
N PRO A 155 -15.16 20.94 -22.11
CA PRO A 155 -14.13 21.92 -21.75
C PRO A 155 -13.65 22.69 -23.00
N SER A 156 -13.43 24.00 -22.88
CA SER A 156 -12.78 24.77 -23.94
C SER A 156 -11.27 24.54 -23.93
N ALA A 157 -10.57 24.89 -25.03
CA ALA A 157 -9.11 24.81 -25.08
C ALA A 157 -8.45 25.60 -23.94
N VAL A 158 -9.00 26.78 -23.61
CA VAL A 158 -8.54 27.61 -22.47
C VAL A 158 -8.74 26.89 -21.14
N ALA A 159 -9.84 26.15 -20.96
CA ALA A 159 -10.05 25.37 -19.74
C ALA A 159 -9.07 24.19 -19.64
N VAL A 160 -8.75 23.54 -20.77
CA VAL A 160 -7.71 22.49 -20.82
C VAL A 160 -6.35 23.08 -20.45
N GLU A 161 -5.97 24.23 -21.03
CA GLU A 161 -4.72 24.94 -20.71
C GLU A 161 -4.65 25.29 -19.22
N GLN A 162 -5.69 25.91 -18.67
CA GLN A 162 -5.75 26.30 -17.25
C GLN A 162 -5.61 25.09 -16.33
N TRP A 163 -6.28 23.98 -16.67
CA TRP A 163 -6.15 22.73 -15.92
C TRP A 163 -4.72 22.18 -16.00
N LEU A 164 -4.09 22.17 -17.17
CA LEU A 164 -2.70 21.73 -17.33
C LEU A 164 -1.73 22.61 -16.52
N ARG A 165 -1.92 23.94 -16.51
CA ARG A 165 -1.12 24.86 -15.68
C ARG A 165 -1.32 24.67 -14.17
N GLN A 166 -2.48 24.16 -13.75
CA GLN A 166 -2.74 23.81 -12.36
C GLN A 166 -2.09 22.47 -11.99
N VAL A 167 -2.17 21.48 -12.87
CA VAL A 167 -1.61 20.14 -12.65
C VAL A 167 -0.08 20.11 -12.76
N ARG A 168 0.48 20.92 -13.67
CA ARG A 168 1.91 20.97 -14.03
C ARG A 168 2.48 19.58 -14.34
N PRO A 169 1.91 18.86 -15.32
CA PRO A 169 2.32 17.51 -15.63
C PRO A 169 3.73 17.50 -16.24
N GLY A 170 4.58 16.57 -15.81
CA GLY A 170 5.80 16.24 -16.53
C GLY A 170 5.54 15.34 -17.75
N VAL A 171 4.43 14.59 -17.71
CA VAL A 171 3.98 13.67 -18.76
C VAL A 171 2.49 13.86 -19.03
N ILE A 172 2.10 13.96 -20.29
CA ILE A 172 0.71 13.92 -20.74
C ILE A 172 0.42 12.57 -21.40
N VAL A 173 -0.70 11.94 -21.06
CA VAL A 173 -1.23 10.75 -21.72
C VAL A 173 -2.56 11.12 -22.38
N LEU A 174 -2.62 10.99 -23.70
CA LEU A 174 -3.82 11.22 -24.51
C LEU A 174 -4.45 9.87 -24.85
N ALA A 175 -5.66 9.62 -24.36
CA ALA A 175 -6.37 8.38 -24.58
C ALA A 175 -7.53 8.57 -25.56
N HIS A 176 -7.52 7.81 -26.66
CA HIS A 176 -8.61 7.79 -27.63
C HIS A 176 -9.80 6.96 -27.10
N ASP A 177 -10.82 7.63 -26.55
CA ASP A 177 -12.06 7.02 -26.05
C ASP A 177 -13.24 7.33 -26.99
N SER A 178 -13.04 7.13 -28.29
CA SER A 178 -14.00 7.47 -29.37
C SER A 178 -14.20 8.97 -29.59
N GLY A 179 -13.15 9.76 -29.39
CA GLY A 179 -13.18 11.22 -29.52
C GLY A 179 -13.29 11.73 -30.96
N THR A 180 -14.03 12.82 -31.15
CA THR A 180 -14.19 13.48 -32.45
C THR A 180 -12.98 14.37 -32.80
N PRO A 181 -12.75 14.71 -34.09
CA PRO A 181 -11.68 15.62 -34.49
C PRO A 181 -11.69 16.97 -33.75
N ASP A 182 -12.87 17.52 -33.44
CA ASP A 182 -13.00 18.78 -32.70
C ASP A 182 -12.61 18.65 -31.22
N GLU A 183 -12.89 17.49 -30.61
CA GLU A 183 -12.47 17.19 -29.24
C GLU A 183 -10.94 17.07 -29.16
N TRP A 184 -10.32 16.42 -30.14
CA TRP A 184 -8.87 16.37 -30.29
C TRP A 184 -8.26 17.77 -30.50
N ALA A 185 -8.83 18.56 -31.41
CA ALA A 185 -8.36 19.93 -31.66
C ALA A 185 -8.38 20.79 -30.38
N THR A 186 -9.41 20.64 -29.54
CA THR A 186 -9.51 21.33 -28.26
C THR A 186 -8.38 20.98 -27.30
N VAL A 187 -8.02 19.70 -27.24
CA VAL A 187 -6.92 19.24 -26.40
C VAL A 187 -5.59 19.78 -26.93
N PHE A 188 -5.37 19.70 -28.24
CA PHE A 188 -4.16 20.23 -28.86
C PHE A 188 -4.01 21.73 -28.65
N ASP A 189 -5.07 22.52 -28.87
CA ASP A 189 -5.05 23.96 -28.65
C ASP A 189 -4.75 24.30 -27.18
N GLY A 190 -5.30 23.53 -26.24
CA GLY A 190 -5.01 23.68 -24.81
C GLY A 190 -3.56 23.37 -24.45
N ILE A 191 -2.96 22.35 -25.07
CA ILE A 191 -1.53 22.01 -24.91
C ILE A 191 -0.66 23.10 -25.54
N ARG A 192 -1.00 23.59 -26.74
CA ARG A 192 -0.24 24.65 -27.42
C ARG A 192 -0.19 25.95 -26.63
N GLY A 193 -1.19 26.22 -25.81
CA GLY A 193 -1.19 27.34 -24.87
C GLY A 193 -0.02 27.31 -23.87
N LEU A 194 0.65 26.17 -23.69
CA LEU A 194 1.78 26.00 -22.77
C LEU A 194 3.15 26.35 -23.36
N ALA A 195 3.25 26.77 -24.63
CA ALA A 195 4.53 26.92 -25.34
C ALA A 195 5.59 27.79 -24.62
N ASP A 196 5.17 28.78 -23.83
CA ASP A 196 6.05 29.69 -23.09
C ASP A 196 6.22 29.30 -21.60
N ASP A 197 5.68 28.16 -21.17
CA ASP A 197 5.76 27.70 -19.79
C ASP A 197 7.08 26.98 -19.51
N ALA A 198 7.85 27.48 -18.55
CA ALA A 198 9.12 26.85 -18.14
C ALA A 198 8.91 25.47 -17.50
N GLU A 199 7.69 25.17 -17.03
CA GLU A 199 7.30 23.88 -16.46
C GLU A 199 6.39 23.08 -17.43
N ALA A 200 6.44 23.40 -18.74
CA ALA A 200 5.71 22.65 -19.75
C ALA A 200 6.06 21.15 -19.73
N PRO A 201 5.09 20.27 -20.06
CA PRO A 201 5.32 18.84 -20.17
C PRO A 201 6.38 18.55 -21.23
N VAL A 202 7.28 17.61 -20.93
CA VAL A 202 8.37 17.24 -21.84
C VAL A 202 8.02 16.02 -22.70
N LEU A 203 7.06 15.20 -22.26
CA LEU A 203 6.67 13.95 -22.91
C LEU A 203 5.14 13.86 -23.07
N GLY A 204 4.70 13.43 -24.25
CA GLY A 204 3.32 13.07 -24.55
C GLY A 204 3.20 11.64 -25.06
N LEU A 205 2.28 10.89 -24.49
CA LEU A 205 1.97 9.52 -24.85
C LEU A 205 0.60 9.49 -25.52
N VAL A 206 0.54 9.14 -26.80
CA VAL A 206 -0.71 9.11 -27.57
C VAL A 206 -1.15 7.66 -27.73
N VAL A 207 -2.16 7.27 -26.96
CA VAL A 207 -2.71 5.90 -26.97
C VAL A 207 -4.01 5.90 -27.78
N GLY A 208 -3.91 5.45 -29.03
CA GLY A 208 -5.02 5.46 -29.97
C GLY A 208 -4.58 5.07 -31.38
N PRO A 209 -5.51 4.99 -32.35
CA PRO A 209 -5.21 4.67 -33.74
C PRO A 209 -4.10 5.54 -34.34
N GLU A 210 -3.31 4.97 -35.26
CA GLU A 210 -2.18 5.65 -35.93
C GLU A 210 -2.53 7.05 -36.47
N ALA A 211 -3.72 7.23 -37.06
CA ALA A 211 -4.18 8.52 -37.57
C ALA A 211 -4.21 9.64 -36.51
N HIS A 212 -4.54 9.33 -35.25
CA HIS A 212 -4.54 10.32 -34.17
C HIS A 212 -3.13 10.57 -33.63
N GLN A 213 -2.22 9.60 -33.75
CA GLN A 213 -0.82 9.78 -33.40
C GLN A 213 -0.13 10.73 -34.39
N GLU A 214 -0.40 10.56 -35.69
CA GLU A 214 0.07 11.47 -36.75
C GLU A 214 -0.50 12.88 -36.54
N GLN A 215 -1.80 12.99 -36.26
CA GLN A 215 -2.45 14.27 -35.96
C GLN A 215 -1.81 14.98 -34.76
N ALA A 216 -1.48 14.24 -33.70
CA ALA A 216 -0.78 14.79 -32.54
C ALA A 216 0.65 15.24 -32.89
N ALA A 217 1.37 14.45 -33.71
CA ALA A 217 2.72 14.80 -34.17
C ALA A 217 2.73 16.12 -34.96
N GLU A 218 1.76 16.34 -35.84
CA GLU A 218 1.60 17.59 -36.58
C GLU A 218 1.19 18.76 -35.68
N ALA A 219 0.32 18.51 -34.69
CA ALA A 219 -0.27 19.57 -33.88
C ALA A 219 0.62 20.04 -32.72
N ILE A 220 1.36 19.13 -32.07
CA ILE A 220 2.09 19.43 -30.82
C ILE A 220 3.50 18.81 -30.76
N GLY A 221 3.97 18.14 -31.82
CA GLY A 221 5.29 17.50 -31.84
C GLY A 221 6.48 18.47 -31.88
N ASP A 222 6.24 19.76 -32.11
CA ASP A 222 7.23 20.83 -32.00
C ASP A 222 7.48 21.28 -30.55
N GLN A 223 6.55 20.96 -29.62
CA GLN A 223 6.59 21.40 -28.23
C GLN A 223 6.98 20.29 -27.24
N LEU A 224 6.61 19.03 -27.54
CA LEU A 224 6.88 17.89 -26.66
C LEU A 224 7.36 16.67 -27.44
N GLU A 225 8.18 15.85 -26.79
CA GLU A 225 8.52 14.52 -27.30
C GLU A 225 7.25 13.65 -27.32
N LEU A 226 6.95 13.02 -28.47
CA LEU A 226 5.74 12.21 -28.62
C LEU A 226 6.08 10.75 -28.86
N VAL A 227 5.39 9.88 -28.12
CA VAL A 227 5.41 8.43 -28.29
C VAL A 227 3.98 7.95 -28.53
N GLY A 228 3.76 7.36 -29.70
CA GLY A 228 2.46 6.82 -30.11
C GLY A 228 2.36 5.32 -29.89
N VAL A 229 1.21 4.84 -29.41
CA VAL A 229 0.91 3.41 -29.28
C VAL A 229 -0.50 3.14 -29.78
N ASP A 230 -0.60 2.26 -30.79
CA ASP A 230 -1.89 1.78 -31.27
C ASP A 230 -2.33 0.55 -30.45
N PRO A 231 -3.38 0.66 -29.61
CA PRO A 231 -3.85 -0.45 -28.78
C PRO A 231 -4.57 -1.54 -29.58
N SER A 232 -4.93 -1.31 -30.85
CA SER A 232 -5.50 -2.33 -31.74
C SER A 232 -4.44 -3.23 -32.37
N ALA A 233 -3.21 -2.71 -32.52
CA ALA A 233 -2.07 -3.43 -33.06
C ALA A 233 -1.28 -4.22 -31.99
N HIS A 234 -1.54 -3.97 -30.71
CA HIS A 234 -0.79 -4.54 -29.59
C HIS A 234 -1.71 -5.16 -28.54
N GLU A 235 -1.25 -6.21 -27.88
CA GLU A 235 -1.95 -6.73 -26.71
C GLU A 235 -1.97 -5.69 -25.58
N THR A 236 -3.14 -5.47 -24.97
CA THR A 236 -3.36 -4.52 -23.87
C THR A 236 -2.33 -4.65 -22.74
N ALA A 237 -1.98 -5.89 -22.38
CA ALA A 237 -1.00 -6.18 -21.34
C ALA A 237 0.40 -5.67 -21.71
N SER A 238 0.77 -5.76 -23.00
CA SER A 238 2.07 -5.28 -23.50
C SER A 238 2.15 -3.76 -23.47
N VAL A 239 1.08 -3.07 -23.87
CA VAL A 239 0.98 -1.59 -23.81
C VAL A 239 1.10 -1.10 -22.37
N THR A 240 0.35 -1.73 -21.46
CA THR A 240 0.38 -1.43 -20.02
C THR A 240 1.77 -1.65 -19.43
N LEU A 241 2.42 -2.76 -19.76
CA LEU A 241 3.77 -3.08 -19.28
C LEU A 241 4.81 -2.09 -19.79
N ALA A 242 4.77 -1.73 -21.08
CA ALA A 242 5.71 -0.76 -21.65
C ALA A 242 5.54 0.62 -20.99
N LEU A 243 4.30 1.09 -20.83
CA LEU A 243 3.98 2.36 -20.18
C LEU A 243 4.49 2.40 -18.72
N THR A 244 4.20 1.36 -17.96
CA THR A 244 4.59 1.30 -16.54
C THR A 244 6.10 1.19 -16.36
N THR A 245 6.77 0.44 -17.24
CA THR A 245 8.24 0.33 -17.27
C THR A 245 8.88 1.69 -17.53
N GLU A 246 8.44 2.39 -18.58
CA GLU A 246 8.96 3.72 -18.95
C GLU A 246 8.84 4.73 -17.80
N LEU A 247 7.68 4.79 -17.14
CA LEU A 247 7.46 5.71 -16.02
C LEU A 247 8.30 5.35 -14.79
N ARG A 248 8.42 4.06 -14.47
CA ARG A 248 9.29 3.60 -13.37
C ARG A 248 10.76 3.92 -13.67
N ASP A 249 11.23 3.71 -14.90
CA ASP A 249 12.61 3.98 -15.29
C ASP A 249 12.94 5.47 -15.21
N ARG A 250 12.04 6.36 -15.69
CA ARG A 250 12.20 7.81 -15.52
C ARG A 250 12.27 8.24 -14.06
N TYR A 251 11.42 7.67 -13.21
CA TYR A 251 11.47 7.94 -11.78
C TYR A 251 12.82 7.48 -11.18
N LYS A 252 13.25 6.25 -11.49
CA LYS A 252 14.54 5.70 -11.04
C LYS A 252 15.71 6.54 -11.50
N ASP A 253 15.71 7.03 -12.73
CA ASP A 253 16.77 7.87 -13.26
C ASP A 253 16.85 9.23 -12.58
N ALA A 254 15.70 9.88 -12.34
CA ALA A 254 15.64 11.11 -11.56
C ALA A 254 16.19 10.92 -10.13
N VAL A 255 15.90 9.78 -9.50
CA VAL A 255 16.44 9.43 -8.18
C VAL A 255 17.94 9.17 -8.26
N ARG A 256 18.44 8.38 -9.23
CA ARG A 256 19.88 8.10 -9.42
C ARG A 256 20.69 9.37 -9.62
N GLN A 257 20.20 10.31 -10.42
CA GLN A 257 20.83 11.62 -10.61
C GLN A 257 20.90 12.39 -9.28
N SER A 258 19.82 12.37 -8.50
CA SER A 258 19.78 12.99 -7.17
C SER A 258 20.77 12.33 -6.20
N LEU A 259 20.87 10.99 -6.20
CA LEU A 259 21.84 10.26 -5.37
C LEU A 259 23.28 10.62 -5.73
N ALA A 260 23.61 10.68 -7.01
CA ALA A 260 24.93 11.10 -7.48
C ALA A 260 25.27 12.52 -7.03
N ALA A 261 24.33 13.47 -7.17
CA ALA A 261 24.50 14.86 -6.74
C ALA A 261 24.73 14.99 -5.22
N HIS A 262 24.24 14.05 -4.42
CA HIS A 262 24.36 14.06 -2.96
C HIS A 262 25.32 12.99 -2.42
N GLN A 263 26.29 12.53 -3.21
CA GLN A 263 27.35 11.58 -2.78
C GLN A 263 26.83 10.22 -2.28
N LEU A 264 25.63 9.80 -2.70
CA LEU A 264 25.06 8.47 -2.42
C LEU A 264 24.98 7.59 -3.67
N GLY A 265 25.58 8.01 -4.79
CA GLY A 265 25.48 7.31 -6.08
C GLY A 265 26.01 5.88 -6.09
N SER A 266 26.72 5.43 -5.05
CA SER A 266 27.16 4.04 -4.88
C SER A 266 26.10 3.12 -4.28
N ILE A 267 25.03 3.66 -3.70
CA ILE A 267 23.95 2.87 -3.09
C ILE A 267 22.94 2.48 -4.18
N PRO A 268 22.68 1.18 -4.41
CA PRO A 268 21.60 0.73 -5.27
C PRO A 268 20.25 1.25 -4.76
N PHE A 269 19.44 1.77 -5.69
CA PHE A 269 18.07 2.20 -5.43
C PHE A 269 17.08 1.20 -6.01
N VAL A 270 16.11 0.79 -5.20
CA VAL A 270 14.94 -0.01 -5.60
C VAL A 270 13.71 0.82 -5.29
N ASP A 271 12.84 1.06 -6.28
CA ASP A 271 11.64 1.86 -6.04
C ASP A 271 10.70 1.14 -5.06
N LEU A 272 9.93 1.92 -4.30
CA LEU A 272 9.05 1.40 -3.24
C LEU A 272 8.05 0.36 -3.77
N VAL A 273 7.51 0.57 -4.97
CA VAL A 273 6.50 -0.32 -5.55
C VAL A 273 7.13 -1.67 -5.89
N GLU A 274 8.28 -1.68 -6.57
CA GLU A 274 9.04 -2.90 -6.86
C GLU A 274 9.44 -3.65 -5.58
N ALA A 275 9.94 -2.94 -4.57
CA ALA A 275 10.32 -3.56 -3.30
C ALA A 275 9.12 -4.26 -2.64
N LEU A 276 7.98 -3.59 -2.53
CA LEU A 276 6.79 -4.18 -1.92
C LEU A 276 6.17 -5.30 -2.78
N GLU A 277 6.24 -5.20 -4.12
CA GLU A 277 5.82 -6.27 -5.04
C GLU A 277 6.62 -7.56 -4.82
N LEU A 278 7.94 -7.46 -4.62
CA LEU A 278 8.80 -8.61 -4.32
C LEU A 278 8.43 -9.28 -2.99
N SER A 279 8.16 -8.48 -1.96
CA SER A 279 7.75 -8.99 -0.65
C SER A 279 6.35 -9.59 -0.68
N MET A 280 5.40 -9.00 -1.40
CA MET A 280 4.08 -9.58 -1.63
C MET A 280 4.17 -10.90 -2.38
N ALA A 281 4.97 -10.95 -3.45
CA ALA A 281 5.18 -12.17 -4.22
C ALA A 281 5.85 -13.28 -3.39
N PHE A 282 6.84 -12.94 -2.55
CA PHE A 282 7.44 -13.88 -1.62
C PHE A 282 6.41 -14.43 -0.63
N THR A 283 5.64 -13.54 -0.01
CA THR A 283 4.63 -13.89 1.00
C THR A 283 3.59 -14.84 0.41
N HIS A 284 2.99 -14.48 -0.72
CA HIS A 284 2.00 -15.31 -1.40
C HIS A 284 2.57 -16.68 -1.79
N ARG A 285 3.77 -16.75 -2.39
CA ARG A 285 4.41 -18.04 -2.74
C ARG A 285 4.74 -18.88 -1.52
N ARG A 286 5.06 -18.25 -0.39
CA ARG A 286 5.49 -18.93 0.84
C ARG A 286 4.33 -19.48 1.66
N THR A 287 3.20 -18.79 1.67
CA THR A 287 2.01 -19.14 2.46
C THR A 287 0.91 -19.80 1.63
N GLY A 288 0.87 -19.56 0.32
CA GLY A 288 -0.25 -19.93 -0.54
C GLY A 288 -1.54 -19.18 -0.23
N GLN A 289 -1.46 -18.05 0.49
CA GLN A 289 -2.63 -17.30 0.94
C GLN A 289 -2.90 -16.09 0.04
N SER A 290 -4.19 -15.74 -0.08
CA SER A 290 -4.60 -14.44 -0.62
C SER A 290 -4.22 -13.34 0.37
N ALA A 291 -3.47 -12.34 -0.09
CA ALA A 291 -2.89 -11.30 0.76
C ALA A 291 -3.20 -9.90 0.22
N LEU A 292 -3.46 -8.96 1.12
CA LEU A 292 -3.65 -7.55 0.85
C LEU A 292 -2.64 -6.74 1.67
N LEU A 293 -1.82 -5.94 1.01
CA LEU A 293 -1.02 -4.90 1.64
C LEU A 293 -1.79 -3.58 1.62
N VAL A 294 -1.84 -2.93 2.78
CA VAL A 294 -2.32 -1.57 2.99
C VAL A 294 -1.16 -0.71 3.49
N HIS A 295 -0.56 0.04 2.57
CA HIS A 295 0.57 0.92 2.85
C HIS A 295 0.14 2.39 2.73
N ILE A 296 0.29 3.20 3.77
CA ILE A 296 -0.23 4.59 3.80
C ILE A 296 0.78 5.64 4.28
N ASP A 297 2.06 5.29 4.33
CA ASP A 297 3.11 6.16 4.87
C ASP A 297 3.44 7.35 3.96
N GLN A 298 3.25 7.20 2.64
CA GLN A 298 3.66 8.15 1.58
C GLN A 298 2.68 8.15 0.40
N GLY A 299 1.44 8.52 0.67
CA GLY A 299 0.30 8.16 -0.17
C GLY A 299 -0.18 6.74 0.14
N MET A 300 -1.31 6.36 -0.45
CA MET A 300 -1.90 5.04 -0.28
C MET A 300 -1.45 4.12 -1.40
N LEU A 301 -0.77 3.04 -1.04
CA LEU A 301 -0.37 1.95 -1.91
C LEU A 301 -1.09 0.69 -1.46
N LEU A 302 -1.89 0.14 -2.36
CA LEU A 302 -2.61 -1.11 -2.15
C LEU A 302 -2.05 -2.17 -3.08
N MET A 303 -1.76 -3.35 -2.54
CA MET A 303 -1.36 -4.51 -3.35
C MET A 303 -2.19 -5.71 -2.92
N TRP A 304 -2.86 -6.33 -3.86
CA TRP A 304 -3.61 -7.55 -3.62
C TRP A 304 -3.03 -8.67 -4.47
N THR A 305 -2.80 -9.83 -3.84
CA THR A 305 -2.33 -11.04 -4.50
C THR A 305 -3.27 -12.20 -4.17
N HIS A 306 -3.73 -12.89 -5.21
CA HIS A 306 -4.56 -14.08 -5.15
C HIS A 306 -4.08 -15.08 -6.21
N ASP A 307 -4.55 -16.34 -6.20
CA ASP A 307 -4.09 -17.38 -7.11
C ASP A 307 -4.10 -16.94 -8.59
N GLY A 308 -2.90 -16.67 -9.13
CA GLY A 308 -2.70 -16.21 -10.51
C GLY A 308 -3.11 -14.75 -10.80
N GLN A 309 -3.46 -13.96 -9.77
CA GLN A 309 -3.87 -12.57 -9.90
C GLN A 309 -3.06 -11.66 -8.97
N ALA A 310 -2.66 -10.51 -9.48
CA ALA A 310 -2.08 -9.44 -8.69
C ALA A 310 -2.62 -8.10 -9.17
N ALA A 311 -2.89 -7.19 -8.24
CA ALA A 311 -3.31 -5.83 -8.51
C ALA A 311 -2.51 -4.88 -7.62
N THR A 312 -2.06 -3.77 -8.20
CA THR A 312 -1.31 -2.72 -7.51
C THR A 312 -1.95 -1.37 -7.83
N ALA A 313 -2.23 -0.55 -6.83
CA ALA A 313 -2.69 0.81 -7.02
C ALA A 313 -2.04 1.77 -6.03
N PHE A 314 -1.42 2.82 -6.56
CA PHE A 314 -0.77 3.91 -5.84
C PHE A 314 -1.56 5.21 -6.01
N TYR A 315 -1.77 5.88 -4.88
CA TYR A 315 -2.45 7.17 -4.75
C TYR A 315 -1.53 8.10 -3.96
N ALA A 316 -0.65 8.82 -4.66
CA ALA A 316 0.29 9.78 -4.07
C ALA A 316 -0.38 10.86 -3.19
N GLU A 317 -1.67 11.07 -3.40
CA GLU A 317 -2.49 12.09 -2.77
C GLU A 317 -3.33 11.59 -1.59
N ARG A 318 -3.45 10.27 -1.36
CA ARG A 318 -4.33 9.73 -0.32
C ARG A 318 -3.53 9.25 0.88
N ASP A 319 -3.24 10.14 1.83
CA ASP A 319 -2.65 9.79 3.13
C ASP A 319 -3.08 10.79 4.20
N LEU A 320 -2.73 10.53 5.47
CA LEU A 320 -2.95 11.45 6.59
C LEU A 320 -1.76 12.37 6.89
N GLY A 321 -0.78 12.40 6.00
CA GLY A 321 0.36 13.31 6.01
C GLY A 321 0.14 14.42 4.96
N PRO A 322 1.07 14.62 4.01
CA PRO A 322 0.94 15.68 3.00
C PRO A 322 -0.31 15.59 2.11
N GLY A 323 -0.92 14.41 1.98
CA GLY A 323 -2.13 14.15 1.20
C GLY A 323 -3.44 14.42 1.95
N ALA A 324 -3.41 14.78 3.24
CA ALA A 324 -4.61 14.86 4.07
C ALA A 324 -5.71 15.79 3.52
N ALA A 325 -5.32 16.86 2.81
CA ALA A 325 -6.27 17.77 2.18
C ALA A 325 -7.14 17.07 1.11
N GLU A 326 -6.58 16.14 0.35
CA GLU A 326 -7.32 15.45 -0.72
C GLU A 326 -8.35 14.45 -0.16
N LEU A 327 -8.16 13.99 1.07
CA LEU A 327 -9.16 13.20 1.78
C LEU A 327 -10.41 14.01 2.16
N SER A 328 -10.36 15.35 2.11
CA SER A 328 -11.55 16.19 2.35
C SER A 328 -12.59 16.09 1.23
N ARG A 329 -12.26 15.42 0.11
CA ARG A 329 -13.23 15.08 -0.94
C ARG A 329 -14.21 13.98 -0.50
N ILE A 330 -13.85 13.22 0.53
CA ILE A 330 -14.77 12.24 1.13
C ILE A 330 -15.86 13.04 1.84
N ALA A 331 -17.12 12.77 1.49
CA ALA A 331 -18.26 13.41 2.14
C ALA A 331 -18.19 13.19 3.67
N PRO A 332 -18.24 14.25 4.49
CA PRO A 332 -18.01 14.15 5.93
C PRO A 332 -19.02 13.24 6.64
N GLU A 333 -20.22 13.03 6.09
CA GLU A 333 -21.22 12.09 6.59
C GLU A 333 -20.75 10.63 6.48
N ARG A 334 -19.98 10.30 5.43
CA ARG A 334 -19.35 8.97 5.27
C ARG A 334 -18.30 8.72 6.34
N ILE A 335 -17.62 9.77 6.81
CA ILE A 335 -16.65 9.67 7.91
C ILE A 335 -17.39 9.59 9.25
N ALA A 336 -18.33 10.50 9.50
CA ALA A 336 -19.07 10.62 10.75
C ALA A 336 -19.84 9.34 11.14
N ARG A 337 -20.27 8.52 10.15
CA ARG A 337 -21.00 7.26 10.41
C ARG A 337 -20.21 6.24 11.23
N TRP A 338 -18.89 6.40 11.31
CA TRP A 338 -17.97 5.51 12.01
C TRP A 338 -17.52 6.02 13.38
N LEU A 339 -18.00 7.17 13.80
CA LEU A 339 -17.65 7.77 15.08
C LEU A 339 -18.68 7.35 16.15
N PRO A 340 -18.25 7.15 17.42
CA PRO A 340 -19.14 6.69 18.49
C PRO A 340 -19.99 7.80 19.11
N THR A 341 -19.74 9.06 18.75
CA THR A 341 -20.48 10.26 19.20
C THR A 341 -20.88 11.13 18.02
N GLN A 342 -21.82 12.04 18.21
CA GLN A 342 -22.15 13.02 17.17
C GLN A 342 -21.01 14.03 17.01
N TYR A 343 -20.62 14.27 15.77
CA TYR A 343 -19.59 15.22 15.38
C TYR A 343 -20.18 16.26 14.42
N PRO A 344 -19.89 17.56 14.60
CA PRO A 344 -20.15 18.55 13.57
C PRO A 344 -19.36 18.19 12.31
N LEU A 345 -20.03 18.15 11.16
CA LEU A 345 -19.42 17.75 9.89
C LEU A 345 -18.29 18.70 9.46
N GLU A 346 -18.46 19.99 9.72
CA GLU A 346 -17.46 21.03 9.47
C GLU A 346 -16.15 20.76 10.24
N SER A 347 -16.25 20.27 11.48
CA SER A 347 -15.08 19.94 12.30
C SER A 347 -14.24 18.79 11.71
N LEU A 348 -14.86 17.86 10.97
CA LEU A 348 -14.12 16.79 10.28
C LEU A 348 -13.31 17.35 9.10
N THR A 349 -13.90 18.26 8.34
CA THR A 349 -13.20 18.98 7.26
C THR A 349 -12.07 19.83 7.82
N GLU A 350 -12.33 20.61 8.88
CA GLU A 350 -11.31 21.40 9.57
C GLU A 350 -10.17 20.54 10.10
N TRP A 351 -10.47 19.37 10.64
CA TRP A 351 -9.45 18.43 11.12
C TRP A 351 -8.50 17.99 9.99
N LEU A 352 -9.05 17.66 8.81
CA LEU A 352 -8.25 17.28 7.63
C LEU A 352 -7.41 18.45 7.08
N LEU A 353 -7.98 19.65 7.04
CA LEU A 353 -7.25 20.85 6.60
C LEU A 353 -6.14 21.22 7.58
N ASN A 354 -6.39 21.14 8.89
CA ASN A 354 -5.36 21.35 9.91
C ASN A 354 -4.25 20.29 9.82
N ARG A 355 -4.61 19.04 9.52
CA ARG A 355 -3.64 17.97 9.30
C ARG A 355 -2.75 18.23 8.10
N SER A 356 -3.30 18.71 6.98
CA SER A 356 -2.50 18.99 5.78
C SER A 356 -1.48 20.10 5.98
N LEU A 357 -1.77 21.06 6.87
CA LEU A 357 -0.83 22.11 7.28
C LEU A 357 0.26 21.61 8.24
N ARG A 358 0.04 20.47 8.92
CA ARG A 358 0.96 19.88 9.91
C ARG A 358 1.08 18.37 9.71
N PRO A 359 1.61 17.91 8.56
CA PRO A 359 1.60 16.51 8.16
C PRO A 359 2.43 15.59 9.08
N LEU A 360 3.34 16.17 9.86
CA LEU A 360 4.20 15.45 10.82
C LEU A 360 3.65 15.47 12.26
N ALA A 361 2.48 16.08 12.49
CA ALA A 361 1.89 16.13 13.82
C ALA A 361 1.41 14.74 14.25
N ALA A 362 1.76 14.34 15.47
CA ALA A 362 1.31 13.10 16.06
C ALA A 362 -0.21 13.13 16.34
N LEU A 363 -0.82 11.95 16.42
CA LEU A 363 -2.18 11.78 16.92
C LEU A 363 -2.15 11.87 18.46
N GLU A 364 -2.35 13.07 19.01
CA GLU A 364 -2.16 13.32 20.44
C GLU A 364 -3.33 12.82 21.30
N THR A 365 -4.55 12.77 20.75
CA THR A 365 -5.76 12.42 21.49
C THR A 365 -6.43 11.13 21.00
N ARG A 366 -7.25 10.51 21.86
CA ARG A 366 -8.12 9.39 21.47
C ARG A 366 -9.10 9.78 20.37
N GLU A 367 -9.56 11.03 20.40
CA GLU A 367 -10.44 11.62 19.40
C GLU A 367 -9.75 11.72 18.04
N ASP A 368 -8.49 12.19 18.00
CA ASP A 368 -7.70 12.21 16.77
C ASP A 368 -7.54 10.82 16.18
N ALA A 369 -7.27 9.81 17.02
CA ALA A 369 -7.14 8.42 16.57
C ALA A 369 -8.46 7.87 16.00
N LEU A 370 -9.62 8.25 16.57
CA LEU A 370 -10.94 7.87 16.05
C LEU A 370 -11.24 8.54 14.72
N ILE A 371 -10.99 9.85 14.60
CA ILE A 371 -11.19 10.59 13.33
C ILE A 371 -10.28 10.04 12.24
N ALA A 372 -8.98 9.85 12.55
CA ALA A 372 -8.02 9.26 11.63
C ALA A 372 -8.48 7.86 11.16
N SER A 373 -8.94 7.02 12.09
CA SER A 373 -9.43 5.69 11.76
C SER A 373 -10.69 5.72 10.88
N ALA A 374 -11.60 6.65 11.11
CA ALA A 374 -12.83 6.81 10.33
C ALA A 374 -12.55 7.32 8.91
N VAL A 375 -11.66 8.30 8.77
CA VAL A 375 -11.21 8.84 7.48
C VAL A 375 -10.56 7.73 6.65
N LEU A 376 -9.59 7.01 7.24
CA LEU A 376 -8.87 5.96 6.53
C LEU A 376 -9.77 4.79 6.14
N ARG A 377 -10.80 4.46 6.94
CA ARG A 377 -11.76 3.42 6.60
C ARG A 377 -12.49 3.73 5.28
N GLU A 378 -12.91 4.98 5.09
CA GLU A 378 -13.54 5.42 3.83
C GLU A 378 -12.54 5.53 2.68
N ALA A 379 -11.37 6.12 2.92
CA ALA A 379 -10.33 6.26 1.89
C ALA A 379 -9.87 4.89 1.37
N LEU A 380 -9.72 3.92 2.27
CA LEU A 380 -9.36 2.56 1.95
C LEU A 380 -10.49 1.82 1.23
N ALA A 381 -11.76 2.00 1.64
CA ALA A 381 -12.88 1.42 0.91
C ALA A 381 -12.95 1.91 -0.54
N ASP A 382 -12.74 3.21 -0.78
CA ASP A 382 -12.67 3.77 -2.14
C ASP A 382 -11.47 3.21 -2.92
N GLY A 383 -10.30 3.14 -2.29
CA GLY A 383 -9.09 2.57 -2.91
C GLY A 383 -9.20 1.10 -3.27
N LEU A 384 -9.84 0.27 -2.42
CA LEU A 384 -10.06 -1.14 -2.69
C LEU A 384 -11.08 -1.35 -3.82
N GLY A 385 -12.11 -0.50 -3.89
CA GLY A 385 -13.05 -0.48 -5.00
C GLY A 385 -12.36 -0.18 -6.34
N ASP A 386 -11.50 0.83 -6.36
CA ASP A 386 -10.69 1.18 -7.53
C ASP A 386 -9.68 0.07 -7.92
N LEU A 387 -9.14 -0.67 -6.93
CA LEU A 387 -8.27 -1.84 -7.14
C LEU A 387 -9.03 -3.04 -7.74
N GLY A 388 -10.36 -2.99 -7.75
CA GLY A 388 -11.22 -4.09 -8.20
C GLY A 388 -11.53 -5.13 -7.12
N LEU A 389 -11.13 -4.88 -5.86
CA LEU A 389 -11.38 -5.78 -4.75
C LEU A 389 -12.71 -5.43 -4.05
N GLN A 390 -13.79 -6.10 -4.49
CA GLN A 390 -15.13 -5.83 -3.99
C GLN A 390 -15.42 -6.58 -2.67
N PRO A 391 -16.11 -5.95 -1.71
CA PRO A 391 -16.53 -6.63 -0.50
C PRO A 391 -17.75 -7.56 -0.77
N PRO A 392 -17.87 -8.72 -0.09
CA PRO A 392 -16.88 -9.24 0.85
C PRO A 392 -15.67 -9.82 0.10
N ALA A 393 -14.46 -9.49 0.56
CA ALA A 393 -13.23 -9.83 -0.15
C ALA A 393 -12.66 -11.19 0.30
N ASP A 394 -12.20 -12.03 -0.63
CA ASP A 394 -11.46 -13.24 -0.30
C ASP A 394 -9.99 -12.91 0.01
N VAL A 395 -9.74 -12.48 1.24
CA VAL A 395 -8.42 -12.11 1.76
C VAL A 395 -8.17 -12.86 3.06
N GLN A 396 -7.03 -13.55 3.13
CA GLN A 396 -6.62 -14.37 4.28
C GLN A 396 -5.53 -13.70 5.12
N LEU A 397 -4.75 -12.79 4.52
CA LEU A 397 -3.73 -12.01 5.21
C LEU A 397 -3.88 -10.53 4.83
N VAL A 398 -4.05 -9.64 5.81
CA VAL A 398 -3.99 -8.20 5.61
C VAL A 398 -2.74 -7.67 6.29
N ILE A 399 -1.84 -7.08 5.53
CA ILE A 399 -0.59 -6.48 6.02
C ILE A 399 -0.80 -4.97 6.07
N ALA A 400 -0.56 -4.37 7.22
CA ALA A 400 -0.68 -2.94 7.44
C ALA A 400 0.70 -2.35 7.75
N SER A 401 1.07 -1.32 6.99
CA SER A 401 2.34 -0.57 7.12
C SER A 401 2.57 0.11 8.47
N SER A 402 3.75 0.71 8.65
CA SER A 402 4.22 1.20 9.95
C SER A 402 3.40 2.37 10.50
N TRP A 403 2.77 3.17 9.63
CA TRP A 403 1.81 4.19 10.06
C TRP A 403 0.70 3.63 10.96
N PHE A 404 0.20 2.41 10.69
CA PHE A 404 -0.83 1.80 11.54
C PHE A 404 -0.32 1.41 12.92
N ALA A 405 0.98 1.21 13.10
CA ALA A 405 1.56 0.90 14.40
C ALA A 405 1.45 2.07 15.40
N GLU A 406 1.25 3.30 14.91
CA GLU A 406 0.99 4.51 15.71
C GLU A 406 -0.44 4.54 16.27
N LEU A 407 -1.34 3.72 15.71
CA LEU A 407 -2.71 3.61 16.19
C LEU A 407 -2.86 2.50 17.23
N PRO A 408 -3.82 2.64 18.15
CA PRO A 408 -4.24 1.57 19.03
C PRO A 408 -4.64 0.30 18.25
N PRO A 409 -4.15 -0.90 18.63
CA PRO A 409 -4.40 -2.16 17.92
C PRO A 409 -5.88 -2.45 17.62
N ALA A 410 -6.77 -2.12 18.57
CA ALA A 410 -8.21 -2.28 18.40
C ALA A 410 -8.80 -1.43 17.27
N LEU A 411 -8.33 -0.17 17.15
CA LEU A 411 -8.78 0.72 16.07
C LEU A 411 -8.26 0.25 14.71
N VAL A 412 -7.00 -0.20 14.63
CA VAL A 412 -6.44 -0.77 13.40
C VAL A 412 -7.23 -2.00 12.97
N ALA A 413 -7.53 -2.92 13.90
CA ALA A 413 -8.31 -4.12 13.59
C ALA A 413 -9.70 -3.77 13.04
N LEU A 414 -10.44 -2.84 13.68
CA LEU A 414 -11.74 -2.40 13.18
C LEU A 414 -11.63 -1.71 11.82
N LEU A 415 -10.68 -0.78 11.67
CA LEU A 415 -10.43 -0.09 10.40
C LEU A 415 -10.29 -1.09 9.26
N LEU A 416 -9.38 -2.06 9.39
CA LEU A 416 -9.08 -3.04 8.34
C LEU A 416 -10.25 -4.01 8.11
N LEU A 417 -10.90 -4.51 9.17
CA LEU A 417 -12.04 -5.42 9.02
C LEU A 417 -13.23 -4.74 8.36
N ASP A 418 -13.48 -3.47 8.66
CA ASP A 418 -14.64 -2.72 8.19
C ASP A 418 -14.44 -2.18 6.77
N SER A 419 -13.20 -1.83 6.38
CA SER A 419 -12.88 -1.38 5.03
C SER A 419 -12.77 -2.55 4.05
N VAL A 420 -12.06 -3.63 4.43
CA VAL A 420 -11.82 -4.80 3.56
C VAL A 420 -13.04 -5.71 3.51
N GLN A 421 -13.80 -5.80 4.62
CA GLN A 421 -14.89 -6.75 4.79
C GLN A 421 -14.51 -8.18 4.37
N PRO A 422 -13.44 -8.76 4.95
CA PRO A 422 -12.93 -10.04 4.51
C PRO A 422 -13.95 -11.16 4.78
N LEU A 423 -14.07 -12.10 3.84
CA LEU A 423 -14.82 -13.35 4.01
C LEU A 423 -14.05 -14.50 3.35
N PRO A 424 -12.88 -14.88 3.88
CA PRO A 424 -12.10 -15.96 3.30
C PRO A 424 -12.82 -17.29 3.41
N SER A 425 -12.54 -18.23 2.50
CA SER A 425 -13.27 -19.51 2.46
C SER A 425 -13.18 -20.32 3.76
N ARG A 426 -12.04 -20.26 4.47
CA ARG A 426 -11.85 -20.90 5.79
C ARG A 426 -12.37 -20.06 6.96
N GLY A 427 -12.78 -18.82 6.70
CA GLY A 427 -13.28 -17.86 7.68
C GLY A 427 -12.24 -17.31 8.64
N LEU A 428 -10.95 -17.67 8.49
CA LEU A 428 -9.84 -17.09 9.24
C LEU A 428 -9.12 -16.05 8.35
N VAL A 429 -9.02 -14.82 8.85
CA VAL A 429 -8.15 -13.77 8.31
C VAL A 429 -7.14 -13.36 9.37
N THR A 430 -5.86 -13.24 9.00
CA THR A 430 -4.82 -12.71 9.88
C THR A 430 -4.55 -11.26 9.50
N LEU A 431 -4.58 -10.37 10.49
CA LEU A 431 -4.10 -9.00 10.35
C LEU A 431 -2.67 -8.95 10.88
N ALA A 432 -1.76 -8.36 10.13
CA ALA A 432 -0.35 -8.23 10.48
C ALA A 432 0.11 -6.77 10.33
N LEU A 433 1.09 -6.38 11.15
CA LEU A 433 1.76 -5.09 11.07
C LEU A 433 3.18 -5.27 10.53
N ASP A 434 3.58 -4.39 9.62
CA ASP A 434 4.98 -4.07 9.33
C ASP A 434 5.33 -2.78 10.08
N ASP A 435 5.76 -2.88 11.34
CA ASP A 435 5.90 -1.73 12.24
C ASP A 435 7.22 -0.94 12.05
N VAL A 436 8.20 -1.53 11.39
CA VAL A 436 9.54 -0.95 11.16
C VAL A 436 9.96 -0.94 9.68
N ASP A 437 8.99 -0.93 8.76
CA ASP A 437 9.16 -0.85 7.30
C ASP A 437 10.06 -1.96 6.72
N LEU A 438 10.05 -3.12 7.39
CA LEU A 438 10.83 -4.30 7.03
C LEU A 438 10.35 -4.92 5.73
N PHE A 439 9.07 -4.79 5.40
CA PHE A 439 8.52 -5.41 4.21
C PHE A 439 9.11 -4.78 2.95
N ALA A 440 9.18 -3.45 2.87
CA ALA A 440 9.90 -2.76 1.80
C ALA A 440 11.42 -3.02 1.86
N ALA A 441 12.01 -3.03 3.06
CA ALA A 441 13.44 -3.28 3.25
C ALA A 441 13.88 -4.63 2.66
N ALA A 442 13.14 -5.69 2.99
CA ALA A 442 13.43 -7.04 2.57
C ALA A 442 13.23 -7.20 1.06
N GLY A 443 12.19 -6.59 0.49
CA GLY A 443 11.95 -6.55 -0.94
C GLY A 443 13.11 -5.89 -1.71
N ALA A 444 13.59 -4.74 -1.23
CA ALA A 444 14.75 -4.07 -1.80
C ALA A 444 16.02 -4.95 -1.69
N LEU A 445 16.25 -5.57 -0.53
CA LEU A 445 17.36 -6.51 -0.34
C LEU A 445 17.26 -7.75 -1.23
N ALA A 446 16.05 -8.18 -1.61
CA ALA A 446 15.85 -9.35 -2.46
C ALA A 446 16.42 -9.13 -3.87
N THR A 447 16.51 -7.89 -4.35
CA THR A 447 17.16 -7.57 -5.64
C THR A 447 18.68 -7.83 -5.63
N LEU A 448 19.29 -7.82 -4.44
CA LEU A 448 20.74 -7.98 -4.25
C LEU A 448 21.10 -9.38 -3.70
N HIS A 449 20.28 -9.91 -2.78
CA HIS A 449 20.52 -11.21 -2.15
C HIS A 449 19.20 -11.88 -1.66
N PRO A 450 18.45 -12.57 -2.55
CA PRO A 450 17.13 -13.15 -2.25
C PRO A 450 17.08 -14.06 -1.02
N GLY A 451 18.09 -14.93 -0.82
CA GLY A 451 18.10 -15.85 0.31
C GLY A 451 18.33 -15.17 1.68
N TYR A 452 18.90 -13.96 1.69
CA TYR A 452 19.10 -13.18 2.92
C TYR A 452 17.81 -12.43 3.26
N ALA A 453 17.21 -11.81 2.25
CA ALA A 453 15.90 -11.17 2.36
C ALA A 453 14.81 -12.15 2.80
N GLY A 454 14.73 -13.33 2.19
CA GLY A 454 13.74 -14.36 2.57
C GLY A 454 13.86 -14.78 4.04
N ALA A 455 15.09 -14.91 4.56
CA ALA A 455 15.29 -15.23 5.96
C ALA A 455 14.84 -14.09 6.90
N VAL A 456 15.12 -12.83 6.55
CA VAL A 456 14.60 -11.66 7.29
C VAL A 456 13.07 -11.64 7.26
N MET A 457 12.47 -11.87 6.08
CA MET A 457 11.01 -11.89 5.92
C MET A 457 10.33 -12.92 6.81
N GLU A 458 10.86 -14.14 6.85
CA GLU A 458 10.28 -15.24 7.62
C GLU A 458 10.38 -15.05 9.14
N GLN A 459 11.38 -14.30 9.60
CA GLN A 459 11.71 -14.23 11.02
C GLN A 459 11.20 -12.96 11.69
N ASP A 460 11.24 -11.81 11.01
CA ASP A 460 11.08 -10.51 11.65
C ASP A 460 10.10 -9.57 10.95
N ALA A 461 9.71 -9.81 9.68
CA ALA A 461 9.06 -8.76 8.88
C ALA A 461 7.61 -8.44 9.27
N LEU A 462 6.86 -9.38 9.83
CA LEU A 462 5.43 -9.19 10.11
C LEU A 462 5.10 -9.58 11.55
N ILE A 463 4.50 -8.65 12.28
CA ILE A 463 3.99 -8.87 13.64
C ILE A 463 2.49 -9.17 13.54
N PRO A 464 2.01 -10.34 14.02
CA PRO A 464 0.58 -10.62 14.05
C PRO A 464 -0.15 -9.60 14.93
N LEU A 465 -1.03 -8.81 14.31
CA LEU A 465 -1.92 -7.89 15.01
C LEU A 465 -3.07 -8.66 15.63
N ALA A 466 -3.71 -9.51 14.83
CA ALA A 466 -4.89 -10.26 15.20
C ALA A 466 -5.11 -11.46 14.29
N HIS A 467 -5.66 -12.54 14.84
CA HIS A 467 -6.32 -13.59 14.06
C HIS A 467 -7.82 -13.39 14.18
N CYS A 468 -8.56 -13.31 13.08
CA CYS A 468 -9.98 -13.00 13.10
C CYS A 468 -10.78 -14.14 12.45
N ILE A 469 -11.69 -14.73 13.20
CA ILE A 469 -12.72 -15.65 12.70
C ILE A 469 -13.93 -14.83 12.30
N VAL A 470 -14.19 -14.77 10.99
CA VAL A 470 -15.33 -14.07 10.42
C VAL A 470 -16.52 -15.02 10.36
N VAL A 471 -17.54 -14.69 11.15
CA VAL A 471 -18.82 -15.39 11.19
C VAL A 471 -19.81 -14.63 10.31
N SER A 472 -20.35 -15.31 9.30
CA SER A 472 -21.37 -14.78 8.41
C SER A 472 -22.71 -15.49 8.61
N GLY A 473 -23.80 -14.88 8.16
CA GLY A 473 -25.16 -15.37 8.40
C GLY A 473 -26.10 -14.24 8.80
N GLU A 474 -27.36 -14.59 9.02
CA GLU A 474 -28.39 -13.65 9.46
C GLU A 474 -29.11 -14.22 10.70
N GLY A 475 -29.46 -13.34 11.63
CA GLY A 475 -30.21 -13.67 12.83
C GLY A 475 -30.73 -12.42 13.53
N ALA A 476 -31.47 -12.60 14.63
CA ALA A 476 -31.90 -11.46 15.45
C ALA A 476 -30.67 -10.84 16.14
N GLU A 477 -30.59 -9.52 16.12
CA GLU A 477 -29.50 -8.77 16.76
C GLU A 477 -29.40 -9.12 18.25
N GLY A 478 -28.19 -9.43 18.73
CA GLY A 478 -27.96 -9.88 20.11
C GLY A 478 -28.36 -11.33 20.42
N ALA A 479 -28.99 -12.07 19.48
CA ALA A 479 -29.16 -13.51 19.63
C ALA A 479 -27.80 -14.22 19.60
N LEU A 480 -27.71 -15.39 20.21
CA LEU A 480 -26.47 -16.16 20.19
C LEU A 480 -26.09 -16.56 18.74
N ALA A 481 -24.83 -16.34 18.36
CA ALA A 481 -24.30 -16.80 17.08
C ALA A 481 -23.33 -17.96 17.25
N VAL A 482 -22.47 -17.88 18.27
CA VAL A 482 -21.38 -18.84 18.49
C VAL A 482 -21.28 -19.21 19.97
N ARG A 483 -21.16 -20.51 20.28
CA ARG A 483 -20.56 -20.99 21.52
C ARG A 483 -19.17 -21.50 21.20
N GLY A 484 -18.17 -21.19 22.01
CA GLY A 484 -16.81 -21.64 21.75
C GLY A 484 -16.05 -22.06 22.99
N GLU A 485 -15.02 -22.87 22.78
CA GLU A 485 -14.02 -23.24 23.79
C GLU A 485 -12.63 -23.06 23.18
N LEU A 486 -11.83 -22.19 23.78
CA LEU A 486 -10.40 -22.03 23.50
C LEU A 486 -9.63 -22.84 24.54
N ARG A 487 -8.78 -23.77 24.10
CA ARG A 487 -7.89 -24.54 24.97
C ARG A 487 -6.45 -24.13 24.71
N VAL A 488 -5.73 -23.85 25.78
CA VAL A 488 -4.29 -23.59 25.78
C VAL A 488 -3.64 -24.65 26.64
N ASP A 489 -2.76 -25.46 26.06
CA ASP A 489 -2.10 -26.60 26.74
C ASP A 489 -3.10 -27.48 27.50
N GLY A 490 -4.27 -27.71 26.87
CA GLY A 490 -5.36 -28.51 27.42
C GLY A 490 -6.30 -27.79 28.41
N VAL A 491 -5.95 -26.59 28.88
CA VAL A 491 -6.78 -25.76 29.79
C VAL A 491 -7.78 -24.95 28.98
N GLY A 492 -9.07 -25.25 29.16
CA GLY A 492 -10.17 -24.66 28.38
C GLY A 492 -10.83 -23.43 29.01
N GLN A 493 -11.09 -22.41 28.19
CA GLN A 493 -11.94 -21.26 28.47
C GLN A 493 -13.14 -21.27 27.52
N ARG A 494 -14.36 -21.33 28.08
CA ARG A 494 -15.60 -21.24 27.30
C ARG A 494 -16.08 -19.80 27.16
N PHE A 495 -16.70 -19.50 26.03
CA PHE A 495 -17.26 -18.19 25.73
C PHE A 495 -18.51 -18.30 24.84
N SER A 496 -19.22 -17.18 24.68
CA SER A 496 -20.40 -17.08 23.83
C SER A 496 -20.40 -15.72 23.14
N VAL A 497 -20.70 -15.70 21.85
CA VAL A 497 -20.65 -14.49 21.02
C VAL A 497 -22.04 -14.23 20.42
N PRO A 498 -22.71 -13.14 20.84
CA PRO A 498 -23.94 -12.69 20.21
C PRO A 498 -23.73 -12.19 18.76
N TYR A 499 -24.75 -12.36 17.92
CA TYR A 499 -24.80 -11.75 16.59
C TYR A 499 -24.78 -10.23 16.69
N GLY A 500 -23.97 -9.58 15.86
CA GLY A 500 -23.75 -8.13 15.88
C GLY A 500 -22.64 -7.65 16.82
N SER A 501 -21.87 -8.56 17.42
CA SER A 501 -20.79 -8.25 18.39
C SER A 501 -19.41 -8.78 17.97
N LEU A 502 -18.38 -8.32 18.67
CA LEU A 502 -17.02 -8.83 18.59
C LEU A 502 -16.64 -9.50 19.92
N HIS A 503 -15.75 -10.49 19.87
CA HIS A 503 -15.20 -11.08 21.08
C HIS A 503 -13.69 -11.30 20.94
N VAL A 504 -12.90 -10.82 21.92
CA VAL A 504 -11.44 -10.94 21.91
C VAL A 504 -10.97 -11.97 22.94
N LEU A 505 -10.13 -12.89 22.50
CA LEU A 505 -9.45 -13.89 23.33
C LEU A 505 -7.94 -13.66 23.25
N ARG A 506 -7.28 -13.60 24.40
CA ARG A 506 -5.82 -13.51 24.45
C ARG A 506 -5.21 -14.85 24.07
N LEU A 507 -4.18 -14.79 23.23
CA LEU A 507 -3.39 -15.97 22.85
C LEU A 507 -2.00 -15.90 23.51
N PRO A 508 -1.47 -17.02 24.01
CA PRO A 508 -0.16 -17.06 24.62
C PRO A 508 0.96 -17.01 23.55
N GLU A 509 2.16 -16.58 23.95
CA GLU A 509 3.37 -16.61 23.11
C GLU A 509 3.83 -18.02 22.75
N THR A 510 3.57 -18.97 23.65
CA THR A 510 3.95 -20.38 23.51
C THR A 510 2.82 -21.29 23.96
N GLY A 511 2.83 -22.53 23.48
CA GLY A 511 1.85 -23.56 23.87
C GLY A 511 0.95 -23.98 22.70
N SER A 512 0.25 -25.09 22.88
CA SER A 512 -0.70 -25.59 21.87
C SER A 512 -2.04 -24.87 22.02
N ILE A 513 -2.51 -24.29 20.91
CA ILE A 513 -3.78 -23.58 20.82
C ILE A 513 -4.79 -24.47 20.08
N GLU A 514 -5.93 -24.72 20.71
CA GLU A 514 -7.08 -25.40 20.10
C GLU A 514 -8.34 -24.55 20.26
N LEU A 515 -9.06 -24.30 19.17
CA LEU A 515 -10.33 -23.58 19.16
C LEU A 515 -11.43 -24.49 18.63
N SER A 516 -12.52 -24.60 19.38
CA SER A 516 -13.75 -25.23 18.92
C SER A 516 -14.88 -24.22 18.93
N LEU A 517 -15.66 -24.17 17.85
CA LEU A 517 -16.80 -23.27 17.67
C LEU A 517 -18.02 -24.07 17.28
N GLU A 518 -19.11 -23.90 18.01
CA GLU A 518 -20.45 -24.40 17.71
C GLU A 518 -21.32 -23.22 17.27
N LEU A 519 -21.84 -23.31 16.05
CA LEU A 519 -22.53 -22.23 15.37
C LEU A 519 -24.04 -22.48 15.47
N GLU A 520 -24.83 -21.45 15.73
CA GLU A 520 -26.29 -21.56 15.62
C GLU A 520 -26.70 -21.72 14.13
N PRO A 521 -27.85 -22.35 13.80
CA PRO A 521 -28.19 -22.77 12.43
C PRO A 521 -28.17 -21.69 11.35
N GLY A 522 -28.35 -20.41 11.71
CA GLY A 522 -28.31 -19.27 10.79
C GLY A 522 -26.90 -18.77 10.45
N PHE A 523 -25.85 -19.30 11.10
CA PHE A 523 -24.49 -18.77 11.03
C PHE A 523 -23.49 -19.80 10.52
N ARG A 524 -22.42 -19.32 9.90
CA ARG A 524 -21.29 -20.10 9.38
C ARG A 524 -19.98 -19.33 9.54
N VAL A 525 -18.86 -20.04 9.45
CA VAL A 525 -17.51 -19.46 9.40
C VAL A 525 -17.02 -19.55 7.95
N GLY A 526 -16.63 -18.41 7.37
CA GLY A 526 -16.21 -18.36 5.97
C GLY A 526 -17.24 -18.94 4.99
N ALA A 527 -16.79 -19.84 4.11
CA ALA A 527 -17.61 -20.58 3.15
C ALA A 527 -18.13 -21.93 3.70
N GLY A 528 -18.01 -22.18 5.01
CA GLY A 528 -18.52 -23.39 5.64
C GLY A 528 -20.05 -23.53 5.60
N GLU A 529 -20.55 -24.72 5.92
CA GLU A 529 -21.99 -24.98 6.05
C GLU A 529 -22.57 -24.31 7.31
N PRO A 530 -23.81 -23.77 7.27
CA PRO A 530 -24.47 -23.21 8.44
C PRO A 530 -24.61 -24.21 9.59
N GLY A 531 -24.46 -23.73 10.82
CA GLY A 531 -24.59 -24.52 12.04
C GLY A 531 -23.49 -25.59 12.23
N ARG A 532 -22.54 -25.70 11.30
CA ARG A 532 -21.50 -26.72 11.36
C ARG A 532 -20.42 -26.31 12.36
N ARG A 533 -20.07 -27.23 13.25
CA ARG A 533 -18.93 -27.08 14.17
C ARG A 533 -17.62 -26.86 13.41
N VAL A 534 -16.82 -25.93 13.90
CA VAL A 534 -15.48 -25.61 13.38
C VAL A 534 -14.45 -25.93 14.44
N GLU A 535 -13.37 -26.59 14.04
CA GLU A 535 -12.24 -26.91 14.90
C GLU A 535 -10.95 -26.42 14.25
N LEU A 536 -10.13 -25.71 15.02
CA LEU A 536 -8.81 -25.22 14.61
C LEU A 536 -7.79 -25.68 15.66
N SER A 537 -6.72 -26.34 15.22
CA SER A 537 -5.60 -26.79 16.07
C SER A 537 -4.28 -26.35 15.46
N GLY A 538 -3.12 -26.70 16.04
CA GLY A 538 -1.78 -26.17 15.70
C GLY A 538 -1.36 -26.07 14.23
N GLU A 539 -2.05 -26.72 13.28
CA GLU A 539 -1.85 -26.56 11.83
C GLU A 539 -2.62 -25.37 11.21
N SER A 540 -3.52 -24.74 11.98
CA SER A 540 -4.38 -23.63 11.54
C SER A 540 -3.67 -22.28 11.44
N GLY A 541 -2.43 -22.19 11.94
CA GLY A 541 -1.64 -20.96 11.94
C GLY A 541 -2.02 -19.96 13.05
N LEU A 542 -2.86 -20.36 14.02
CA LEU A 542 -3.10 -19.56 15.21
C LEU A 542 -1.82 -19.48 16.06
N SER A 543 -1.39 -18.26 16.36
CA SER A 543 -0.19 -17.97 17.14
C SER A 543 -0.45 -16.74 18.01
N TRP A 544 0.55 -16.32 18.80
CA TRP A 544 0.45 -15.05 19.50
C TRP A 544 0.21 -13.90 18.53
N ALA A 545 -0.69 -13.00 18.93
CA ALA A 545 -0.97 -11.76 18.23
C ALA A 545 -1.23 -10.63 19.23
N LYS A 546 -0.85 -9.40 18.86
CA LYS A 546 -0.90 -8.21 19.74
C LYS A 546 -2.27 -7.97 20.37
N LEU A 547 -3.34 -8.12 19.59
CA LEU A 547 -4.74 -8.06 20.05
C LEU A 547 -5.27 -9.43 20.47
N GLY A 548 -4.85 -10.50 19.78
CA GLY A 548 -5.22 -11.89 20.04
C GLY A 548 -6.12 -12.47 18.95
N LEU A 549 -6.99 -13.39 19.36
CA LEU A 549 -8.02 -14.00 18.50
C LEU A 549 -9.32 -13.20 18.62
N LEU A 550 -9.86 -12.74 17.49
CA LEU A 550 -11.16 -12.10 17.38
C LEU A 550 -12.17 -13.07 16.79
N ILE A 551 -13.35 -13.15 17.40
CA ILE A 551 -14.54 -13.72 16.79
C ILE A 551 -15.40 -12.55 16.32
N ASP A 552 -15.47 -12.34 15.01
CA ASP A 552 -16.29 -11.28 14.40
C ASP A 552 -17.65 -11.84 13.99
N ALA A 553 -18.65 -11.63 14.84
CA ALA A 553 -20.03 -12.06 14.60
C ALA A 553 -20.93 -10.94 14.09
N ARG A 554 -20.36 -9.88 13.49
CA ARG A 554 -21.12 -8.74 12.97
C ARG A 554 -21.77 -9.01 11.62
N GLY A 555 -21.46 -10.15 11.00
CA GLY A 555 -21.92 -10.51 9.66
C GLY A 555 -21.15 -9.80 8.55
N ARG A 556 -21.38 -10.24 7.31
CA ARG A 556 -20.84 -9.65 6.07
C ARG A 556 -21.91 -9.73 4.97
N LEU A 557 -22.19 -8.66 4.21
CA LEU A 557 -21.69 -7.30 4.37
C LEU A 557 -22.13 -6.67 5.70
N LEU A 558 -21.26 -5.84 6.27
CA LEU A 558 -21.52 -5.11 7.50
C LEU A 558 -22.64 -4.08 7.25
N ARG A 559 -23.73 -4.16 8.01
CA ARG A 559 -24.85 -3.23 7.94
C ARG A 559 -24.82 -2.30 9.15
N LEU A 560 -24.71 -1.00 8.90
CA LEU A 560 -24.84 0.03 9.93
C LEU A 560 -26.32 0.39 10.11
N PRO A 561 -26.80 0.65 11.34
CA PRO A 561 -28.14 1.18 11.55
C PRO A 561 -28.35 2.53 10.84
N ASP A 562 -29.53 2.74 10.26
CA ASP A 562 -29.90 4.01 9.62
C ASP A 562 -30.12 5.12 10.65
N ALA A 563 -30.77 4.79 11.77
CA ALA A 563 -31.02 5.74 12.85
C ALA A 563 -29.72 6.11 13.56
N THR A 564 -29.40 7.41 13.59
CA THR A 564 -28.15 7.95 14.14
C THR A 564 -27.85 7.44 15.54
N GLU A 565 -28.80 7.50 16.48
CA GLU A 565 -28.57 7.08 17.87
C GLU A 565 -28.21 5.59 17.98
N LEU A 566 -28.89 4.73 17.22
CA LEU A 566 -28.59 3.30 17.18
C LEU A 566 -27.23 3.03 16.55
N ARG A 567 -26.86 3.78 15.50
CA ARG A 567 -25.54 3.66 14.87
C ARG A 567 -24.42 4.05 15.83
N LEU A 568 -24.53 5.18 16.50
CA LEU A 568 -23.53 5.64 17.48
C LEU A 568 -23.36 4.62 18.61
N ALA A 569 -24.47 4.14 19.17
CA ALA A 569 -24.45 3.10 20.20
C ALA A 569 -23.80 1.80 19.69
N ARG A 570 -24.07 1.41 18.44
CA ARG A 570 -23.47 0.23 17.81
C ARG A 570 -21.95 0.38 17.63
N ILE A 571 -21.48 1.51 17.09
CA ILE A 571 -20.04 1.79 16.97
C ILE A 571 -19.37 1.79 18.35
N ALA A 572 -19.97 2.45 19.34
CA ALA A 572 -19.45 2.47 20.71
C ALA A 572 -19.37 1.06 21.32
N SER A 573 -20.35 0.20 21.04
CA SER A 573 -20.34 -1.20 21.50
C SER A 573 -19.19 -2.01 20.89
N TRP A 574 -18.92 -1.87 19.59
CA TRP A 574 -17.81 -2.59 18.95
C TRP A 574 -16.44 -2.14 19.44
N LEU A 575 -16.29 -0.84 19.73
CA LEU A 575 -15.09 -0.33 20.39
C LEU A 575 -14.93 -0.97 21.78
N ALA A 576 -16.00 -1.00 22.58
CA ALA A 576 -15.98 -1.61 23.91
C ALA A 576 -15.67 -3.12 23.88
N ASP A 577 -16.21 -3.86 22.90
CA ASP A 577 -15.94 -5.29 22.70
C ASP A 577 -14.44 -5.58 22.49
N LEU A 578 -13.69 -4.63 21.93
CA LEU A 578 -12.23 -4.71 21.75
C LEU A 578 -11.43 -4.09 22.90
N GLY A 579 -12.10 -3.72 24.00
CA GLY A 579 -11.47 -3.08 25.16
C GLY A 579 -11.16 -1.60 24.97
N TRP A 580 -11.71 -0.94 23.95
CA TRP A 580 -11.58 0.51 23.76
C TRP A 580 -12.69 1.23 24.52
N GLN A 581 -12.33 1.92 25.59
CA GLN A 581 -13.27 2.75 26.34
C GLN A 581 -13.48 4.09 25.64
N VAL A 582 -14.73 4.35 25.25
CA VAL A 582 -15.19 5.59 24.59
C VAL A 582 -15.21 6.79 25.56
N ARG A 583 -15.01 6.57 26.87
CA ARG A 583 -14.90 7.60 27.90
C ARG A 583 -13.60 7.48 28.69
#